data_AF-A0A401QTS6-F1
#
_entry.id   AF-A0A401QTS6-F1
#
_cell.length_a   1.000
_cell.length_b   1.000
_cell.length_c   1.000
_cell.angle_alpha   90.00
_cell.angle_beta   90.00
_cell.angle_gamma   90.00
#
_symmetry.space_group_name_H-M   'P 1'
#
loop_
_entity.id
_entity.type
_entity.pdbx_description
1 polymer ?
#
loop_
_entity_poly.entity_id
_entity_poly.type
_entity_poly.pdbx_seq_one_letter_code
_entity_poly.pdbx_strand_id
1 'polypeptide(L)'
;MQQAAHRCGRRIVTPWGRLEYVALKVSPDGHMARGWVQALATFMASRSAQGLIWEEVHDGQPAALEPEFGLGLGPLHEYANALFGLRVMRPDIQVHTAATGGGRIAWVHDGRSSWALVEEDAQGQVVAQQEGPRRLAEELTSGWDEWQRRALRRSTTSA
;
A
#
# COMPACT_ATOMS: atom_id res chain seq x y z
N MET A 1 -19.96 -13.06 12.88
CA MET A 1 -18.55 -13.48 12.73
C MET A 1 -18.55 -14.95 12.34
N GLN A 2 -18.49 -15.30 11.04
CA GLN A 2 -18.45 -16.70 10.60
C GLN A 2 -16.99 -17.11 10.39
N GLN A 3 -16.49 -18.03 11.21
CA GLN A 3 -15.24 -18.72 10.95
C GLN A 3 -15.45 -19.71 9.80
N ALA A 4 -14.71 -19.54 8.71
CA ALA A 4 -14.64 -20.53 7.64
C ALA A 4 -13.67 -21.65 8.08
N ALA A 5 -14.18 -22.85 8.30
CA ALA A 5 -13.36 -24.03 8.50
C ALA A 5 -12.60 -24.36 7.20
N HIS A 6 -11.27 -24.26 7.22
CA HIS A 6 -10.42 -24.56 6.06
C HIS A 6 -10.13 -26.06 5.98
N ARG A 7 -10.46 -26.70 4.84
CA ARG A 7 -9.96 -28.03 4.45
C ARG A 7 -8.90 -27.85 3.36
N CYS A 8 -7.76 -28.52 3.51
CA CYS A 8 -6.66 -28.53 2.54
C CYS A 8 -7.13 -28.94 1.13
N GLY A 9 -6.51 -28.37 0.09
CA GLY A 9 -6.81 -28.67 -1.31
C GLY A 9 -7.98 -27.89 -1.94
N ARG A 10 -8.64 -26.98 -1.22
CA ARG A 10 -9.75 -26.17 -1.76
C ARG A 10 -9.29 -24.80 -2.29
N ARG A 11 -10.07 -24.27 -3.24
CA ARG A 11 -9.94 -22.90 -3.74
C ARG A 11 -10.58 -21.95 -2.73
N ILE A 12 -9.80 -21.04 -2.17
CA ILE A 12 -10.26 -19.93 -1.35
C ILE A 12 -10.49 -18.77 -2.30
N VAL A 13 -11.76 -18.40 -2.50
CA VAL A 13 -12.12 -17.14 -3.15
C VAL A 13 -12.62 -16.22 -2.06
N THR A 14 -11.85 -15.19 -1.75
CA THR A 14 -12.27 -14.16 -0.81
C THR A 14 -12.37 -12.84 -1.55
N PRO A 15 -13.45 -12.08 -1.32
CA PRO A 15 -13.47 -10.70 -1.77
C PRO A 15 -12.35 -9.92 -1.10
N TRP A 16 -11.61 -9.13 -1.89
CA TRP A 16 -10.50 -8.28 -1.45
C TRP A 16 -10.85 -6.78 -1.54
N GLY A 17 -12.07 -6.47 -1.96
CA GLY A 17 -12.59 -5.11 -2.08
C GLY A 17 -14.06 -5.12 -2.49
N ARG A 18 -14.55 -4.01 -3.04
CA ARG A 18 -15.91 -3.92 -3.59
C ARG A 18 -16.06 -4.64 -4.93
N LEU A 19 -15.00 -4.66 -5.73
CA LEU A 19 -14.96 -5.26 -7.08
C LEU A 19 -13.77 -6.21 -7.29
N GLU A 20 -13.13 -6.63 -6.20
CA GLU A 20 -11.87 -7.38 -6.25
C GLU A 20 -12.01 -8.73 -5.58
N TYR A 21 -11.34 -9.75 -6.15
CA TYR A 21 -11.32 -11.09 -5.61
C TYR A 21 -9.91 -11.67 -5.66
N VAL A 22 -9.53 -12.31 -4.56
CA VAL A 22 -8.33 -13.14 -4.45
C VAL A 22 -8.78 -14.59 -4.53
N ALA A 23 -8.29 -15.31 -5.53
CA ALA A 23 -8.58 -16.73 -5.72
C ALA A 23 -7.31 -17.55 -5.54
N LEU A 24 -7.16 -18.18 -4.37
CA LEU A 24 -6.01 -18.99 -3.99
C LEU A 24 -6.36 -20.48 -4.01
N LYS A 25 -5.47 -21.32 -4.51
CA LYS A 25 -5.49 -22.76 -4.30
C LYS A 25 -4.43 -23.10 -3.26
N VAL A 26 -4.86 -23.66 -2.14
CA VAL A 26 -3.96 -24.13 -1.09
C VAL A 26 -3.46 -25.53 -1.47
N SER A 27 -2.16 -25.76 -1.29
CA SER A 27 -1.55 -27.07 -1.45
C SER A 27 -2.19 -28.10 -0.50
N PRO A 28 -2.12 -29.40 -0.80
CA PRO A 28 -2.69 -30.44 0.06
C PRO A 28 -2.10 -30.46 1.47
N ASP A 29 -0.86 -30.03 1.62
CA ASP A 29 -0.14 -29.93 2.90
C ASP A 29 -0.45 -28.64 3.69
N GLY A 30 -1.21 -27.69 3.11
CA GLY A 30 -1.55 -26.43 3.76
C GLY A 30 -0.41 -25.41 3.85
N HIS A 31 0.79 -25.74 3.38
CA HIS A 31 1.99 -24.89 3.55
C HIS A 31 2.19 -23.87 2.43
N MET A 32 1.49 -24.01 1.31
CA MET A 32 1.59 -23.12 0.16
C MET A 32 0.21 -22.75 -0.37
N ALA A 33 0.07 -21.54 -0.88
CA ALA A 33 -1.10 -21.14 -1.65
C ALA A 33 -0.66 -20.43 -2.94
N ARG A 34 -1.25 -20.80 -4.07
CA ARG A 34 -1.00 -20.17 -5.37
C ARG A 34 -2.31 -19.75 -6.00
N GLY A 35 -2.36 -18.57 -6.61
CA GLY A 35 -3.59 -18.06 -7.15
C GLY A 35 -3.42 -16.81 -7.98
N TRP A 36 -4.54 -16.19 -8.31
CA TRP A 36 -4.61 -14.94 -9.05
C TRP A 36 -5.46 -13.93 -8.29
N VAL A 37 -5.13 -12.67 -8.49
CA VAL A 37 -5.88 -11.52 -7.98
C VAL A 37 -6.45 -10.81 -9.19
N GLN A 38 -7.76 -10.57 -9.18
CA GLN A 38 -8.39 -9.69 -10.16
C GLN A 38 -8.94 -8.48 -9.42
N ALA A 39 -8.39 -7.33 -9.77
CA ALA A 39 -8.83 -6.02 -9.34
C ALA A 39 -9.10 -5.19 -10.59
N LEU A 40 -10.27 -4.55 -10.67
CA LEU A 40 -10.44 -3.38 -11.52
C LEU A 40 -9.50 -2.33 -10.94
N ALA A 41 -8.60 -1.78 -11.77
CA ALA A 41 -7.47 -0.94 -11.38
C ALA A 41 -7.87 0.46 -10.83
N THR A 42 -8.83 0.50 -9.90
CA THR A 42 -9.18 1.67 -9.11
C THR A 42 -8.88 1.32 -7.67
N PHE A 43 -7.61 1.58 -7.32
CA PHE A 43 -6.99 1.38 -6.03
C PHE A 43 -7.82 2.06 -4.92
N MET A 44 -8.64 1.30 -4.18
CA MET A 44 -9.47 1.86 -3.10
C MET A 44 -9.41 1.07 -1.79
N ALA A 45 -9.60 1.79 -0.68
CA ALA A 45 -9.47 1.37 0.71
C ALA A 45 -10.31 0.18 1.17
N SER A 46 -10.00 -0.28 2.39
CA SER A 46 -10.55 -1.51 2.98
C SER A 46 -12.07 -1.49 3.09
N ARG A 47 -12.66 -2.69 3.15
CA ARG A 47 -14.11 -2.97 3.16
C ARG A 47 -14.93 -2.25 4.25
N SER A 48 -14.29 -1.69 5.27
CA SER A 48 -14.92 -0.94 6.38
C SER A 48 -14.61 0.55 6.37
N ALA A 49 -13.85 1.05 5.39
CA ALA A 49 -13.48 2.44 5.26
C ALA A 49 -14.20 3.06 4.06
N GLN A 50 -15.43 3.52 4.26
CA GLN A 50 -15.84 4.78 3.64
C GLN A 50 -15.05 5.89 4.37
N GLY A 51 -13.75 5.94 4.13
CA GLY A 51 -12.92 7.05 4.56
C GLY A 51 -13.12 8.22 3.61
N LEU A 52 -12.78 9.41 4.09
CA LEU A 52 -12.69 10.61 3.27
C LEU A 52 -11.72 10.40 2.10
N ILE A 53 -12.03 11.00 0.95
CA ILE A 53 -11.12 11.03 -0.20
C ILE A 53 -9.97 12.02 0.05
N TRP A 54 -8.92 11.97 -0.77
CA TRP A 54 -7.74 12.84 -0.61
C TRP A 54 -8.12 14.32 -0.43
N GLU A 55 -9.00 14.84 -1.29
CA GLU A 55 -9.42 16.24 -1.28
C GLU A 55 -10.08 16.63 0.05
N GLU A 56 -10.85 15.71 0.64
CA GLU A 56 -11.54 15.90 1.91
C GLU A 56 -10.60 15.77 3.13
N VAL A 57 -9.54 14.96 3.04
CA VAL A 57 -8.55 14.81 4.13
C VAL A 57 -7.53 15.95 4.12
N HIS A 58 -7.11 16.39 2.93
CA HIS A 58 -6.08 17.42 2.78
C HIS A 58 -6.61 18.83 3.12
N ASP A 59 -7.85 19.14 2.75
CA ASP A 59 -8.53 20.43 3.00
C ASP A 59 -7.74 21.69 2.54
N GLY A 60 -6.72 21.52 1.69
CA GLY A 60 -5.90 22.60 1.13
C GLY A 60 -5.03 23.35 2.14
N GLN A 61 -4.89 22.85 3.37
CA GLN A 61 -4.11 23.53 4.40
C GLN A 61 -2.60 23.37 4.11
N PRO A 62 -1.82 24.47 4.11
CA PRO A 62 -0.38 24.39 3.94
C PRO A 62 0.25 23.70 5.13
N ALA A 63 1.05 22.67 4.87
CA ALA A 63 1.83 21.94 5.86
C ALA A 63 3.31 22.33 5.79
N ALA A 64 4.05 22.12 6.88
CA ALA A 64 5.49 22.31 6.86
C ALA A 64 6.16 21.27 5.93
N LEU A 65 7.17 21.72 5.18
CA LEU A 65 8.00 20.83 4.38
C LEU A 65 8.96 20.06 5.29
N GLU A 66 9.01 18.76 5.13
CA GLU A 66 9.87 17.86 5.85
C GLU A 66 10.86 17.20 4.88
N PRO A 67 12.16 17.47 5.04
CA PRO A 67 13.16 17.23 3.99
C PRO A 67 13.68 15.79 3.88
N GLU A 68 13.28 14.86 4.76
CA GLU A 68 13.80 13.48 4.72
C GLU A 68 12.69 12.46 4.61
N PHE A 69 12.30 12.17 3.37
CA PHE A 69 11.60 10.94 3.04
C PHE A 69 12.58 9.96 2.40
N GLY A 70 13.03 8.96 3.17
CA GLY A 70 14.12 8.05 2.79
C GLY A 70 13.82 7.06 1.66
N LEU A 71 12.63 7.13 1.05
CA LEU A 71 12.18 6.24 -0.02
C LEU A 71 12.00 7.02 -1.33
N GLY A 72 12.77 6.68 -2.37
CA GLY A 72 12.47 7.13 -3.73
C GLY A 72 11.08 6.63 -4.16
N LEU A 73 10.30 7.46 -4.86
CA LEU A 73 8.94 7.09 -5.29
C LEU A 73 8.95 6.17 -6.52
N GLY A 74 10.09 6.02 -7.21
CA GLY A 74 10.25 5.11 -8.35
C GLY A 74 9.65 3.72 -8.16
N PRO A 75 10.08 2.94 -7.16
CA PRO A 75 9.51 1.62 -6.90
C PRO A 75 8.01 1.62 -6.62
N LEU A 76 7.49 2.64 -5.93
CA LEU A 76 6.06 2.75 -5.64
C LEU A 76 5.22 3.07 -6.88
N HIS A 77 5.79 3.81 -7.83
CA HIS A 77 5.12 4.16 -9.06
C HIS A 77 5.20 3.05 -10.12
N GLU A 78 6.36 2.42 -10.27
CA GLU A 78 6.64 1.49 -11.36
C GLU A 78 6.20 0.06 -11.08
N TYR A 79 6.17 -0.34 -9.80
CA TYR A 79 5.98 -1.73 -9.41
C TYR A 79 4.67 -1.94 -8.67
N ALA A 80 3.67 -2.52 -9.34
CA ALA A 80 2.39 -2.83 -8.71
C ALA A 80 2.51 -3.73 -7.46
N ASN A 81 3.52 -4.62 -7.42
CA ASN A 81 3.81 -5.44 -6.24
C ASN A 81 4.35 -4.63 -5.05
N ALA A 82 4.96 -3.46 -5.28
CA ALA A 82 5.40 -2.55 -4.22
C ALA A 82 4.20 -1.96 -3.47
N LEU A 83 3.24 -1.38 -4.20
CA LEU A 83 1.99 -0.86 -3.63
C LEU A 83 1.16 -1.98 -2.96
N PHE A 84 1.14 -3.16 -3.57
CA PHE A 84 0.49 -4.33 -2.97
C PHE A 84 1.15 -4.73 -1.64
N GLY A 85 2.49 -4.79 -1.59
CA GLY A 85 3.22 -5.09 -0.36
C GLY A 85 2.91 -4.11 0.75
N LEU A 86 2.90 -2.81 0.45
CA LEU A 86 2.50 -1.76 1.38
C LEU A 86 1.06 -1.93 1.87
N ARG A 87 0.12 -2.28 0.99
CA ARG A 87 -1.28 -2.52 1.36
C ARG A 87 -1.42 -3.65 2.38
N VAL A 88 -0.62 -4.70 2.24
CA VAL A 88 -0.59 -5.81 3.20
C VAL A 88 0.01 -5.35 4.53
N MET A 89 1.00 -4.46 4.50
CA MET A 89 1.67 -4.02 5.73
C MET A 89 0.98 -2.88 6.49
N ARG A 90 0.31 -1.98 5.77
CA ARG A 90 -0.39 -0.80 6.29
C ARG A 90 -1.76 -0.69 5.63
N PRO A 91 -2.73 -1.53 6.01
CA PRO A 91 -4.01 -1.65 5.32
C PRO A 91 -4.97 -0.46 5.52
N ASP A 92 -4.57 0.49 6.33
CA ASP A 92 -5.28 1.71 6.66
C ASP A 92 -4.71 2.93 5.93
N ILE A 93 -3.57 2.79 5.25
CA ILE A 93 -2.96 3.84 4.43
C ILE A 93 -3.37 3.64 2.96
N GLN A 94 -3.85 4.71 2.35
CA GLN A 94 -4.13 4.81 0.92
C GLN A 94 -2.97 5.55 0.25
N VAL A 95 -2.49 5.03 -0.88
CA VAL A 95 -1.38 5.61 -1.63
C VAL A 95 -1.78 5.67 -3.10
N HIS A 96 -1.75 6.87 -3.67
CA HIS A 96 -1.84 7.10 -5.11
C HIS A 96 -0.54 7.71 -5.60
N THR A 97 -0.02 7.28 -6.75
CA THR A 97 1.22 7.83 -7.33
C THR A 97 0.98 8.26 -8.77
N ALA A 98 1.66 9.32 -9.19
CA ALA A 98 1.69 9.75 -10.58
C ALA A 98 3.08 10.24 -10.98
N ALA A 99 3.40 10.12 -12.27
CA ALA A 99 4.53 10.80 -12.87
C ALA A 99 4.17 12.27 -13.14
N THR A 100 5.14 13.16 -12.95
CA THR A 100 5.04 14.59 -13.28
C THR A 100 6.05 14.93 -14.37
N GLY A 101 6.08 16.19 -14.84
CA GLY A 101 6.95 16.64 -15.94
C GLY A 101 8.46 16.46 -15.71
N GLY A 102 8.88 16.11 -14.50
CA GLY A 102 10.27 15.75 -14.21
C GLY A 102 10.43 14.83 -13.00
N GLY A 103 9.36 14.33 -12.40
CA GLY A 103 9.45 13.67 -11.11
C GLY A 103 8.28 12.75 -10.85
N ARG A 104 8.03 12.47 -9.57
CA ARG A 104 6.90 11.66 -9.13
C ARG A 104 6.25 12.31 -7.94
N ILE A 105 4.96 12.08 -7.79
CA ILE A 105 4.19 12.55 -6.65
C ILE A 105 3.42 11.38 -6.06
N ALA A 106 3.32 11.32 -4.74
CA ALA A 106 2.48 10.39 -4.03
C ALA A 106 1.54 11.12 -3.08
N TRP A 107 0.25 10.83 -3.22
CA TRP A 107 -0.80 11.28 -2.31
C TRP A 107 -1.12 10.15 -1.34
N VAL A 108 -0.96 10.42 -0.05
CA VAL A 108 -1.06 9.43 1.02
C VAL A 108 -2.08 9.89 2.05
N HIS A 109 -3.08 9.08 2.37
CA HIS A 109 -4.04 9.45 3.42
C HIS A 109 -4.59 8.23 4.16
N ASP A 110 -5.04 8.44 5.40
CA ASP A 110 -5.67 7.40 6.23
C ASP A 110 -7.19 7.32 6.05
N GLY A 111 -7.75 8.17 5.18
CA GLY A 111 -9.19 8.31 4.96
C GLY A 111 -9.95 8.91 6.16
N ARG A 112 -9.26 9.59 7.08
CA ARG A 112 -9.88 10.14 8.29
C ARG A 112 -9.46 11.58 8.55
N SER A 113 -8.18 11.81 8.80
CA SER A 113 -7.67 13.11 9.25
C SER A 113 -6.17 13.31 9.04
N SER A 114 -5.46 12.27 8.60
CA SER A 114 -4.01 12.35 8.38
C SER A 114 -3.71 12.20 6.91
N TRP A 115 -2.81 13.05 6.40
CA TRP A 115 -2.38 13.02 5.01
C TRP A 115 -0.89 13.30 4.89
N ALA A 116 -0.29 12.83 3.79
CA ALA A 116 1.03 13.23 3.35
C ALA A 116 1.06 13.39 1.82
N LEU A 117 1.69 14.45 1.35
CA LEU A 117 2.08 14.66 -0.03
C LEU A 117 3.59 14.44 -0.12
N VAL A 118 4.02 13.48 -0.93
CA VAL A 118 5.43 13.19 -1.15
C VAL A 118 5.79 13.52 -2.59
N GLU A 119 6.81 14.35 -2.79
CA GLU A 119 7.26 14.78 -4.10
C GLU A 119 8.71 14.37 -4.30
N GLU A 120 8.97 13.63 -5.38
CA GLU A 120 10.29 13.30 -5.88
C GLU A 120 10.58 14.17 -7.11
N ASP A 121 11.67 14.94 -7.11
CA ASP A 121 12.09 15.75 -8.25
C ASP A 121 12.91 14.96 -9.29
N ALA A 122 13.35 15.64 -10.35
CA ALA A 122 14.14 15.02 -11.43
C ALA A 122 15.53 14.54 -11.01
N GLN A 123 16.01 15.06 -9.88
CA GLN A 123 17.29 14.75 -9.27
C GLN A 123 17.14 13.65 -8.21
N GLY A 124 15.93 13.14 -7.99
CA GLY A 124 15.62 12.13 -6.99
C GLY A 124 15.60 12.67 -5.56
N GLN A 125 15.55 14.00 -5.37
CA GLN A 125 15.29 14.56 -4.04
C GLN A 125 13.84 14.32 -3.69
N VAL A 126 13.60 13.82 -2.49
CA VAL A 126 12.25 13.51 -2.01
C VAL A 126 11.92 14.34 -0.80
N VAL A 127 10.83 15.08 -0.90
CA VAL A 127 10.30 15.91 0.18
C VAL A 127 8.90 15.45 0.54
N ALA A 128 8.55 15.54 1.82
CA ALA A 128 7.21 15.24 2.30
C ALA A 128 6.59 16.48 2.94
N GLN A 129 5.29 16.66 2.71
CA GLN A 129 4.44 17.57 3.47
C GLN A 129 3.38 16.70 4.12
N GLN A 130 3.11 16.86 5.41
CA GLN A 130 2.13 16.02 6.10
C GLN A 130 1.47 16.74 7.27
N GLU A 131 0.23 16.36 7.56
CA GLU A 131 -0.56 16.88 8.67
C GLU A 131 -1.43 15.79 9.29
N GLY A 132 -1.95 16.08 10.48
CA GLY A 132 -2.83 15.21 11.23
C GLY A 132 -2.11 14.38 12.30
N PRO A 133 -2.86 13.53 13.03
CA PRO A 133 -2.34 12.81 14.20
C PRO A 133 -1.35 11.69 13.86
N ARG A 134 -1.23 11.31 12.57
CA ARG A 134 -0.33 10.27 12.11
C ARG A 134 0.72 10.82 11.17
N ARG A 135 1.92 10.27 11.29
CA ARG A 135 3.08 10.62 10.48
C ARG A 135 3.17 9.70 9.28
N LEU A 136 2.26 9.87 8.32
CA LEU A 136 2.06 8.91 7.24
C LEU A 136 3.30 8.72 6.34
N ALA A 137 4.13 9.75 6.20
CA ALA A 137 5.40 9.64 5.48
C ALA A 137 6.37 8.65 6.19
N GLU A 138 6.47 8.74 7.51
CA GLU A 138 7.29 7.84 8.32
C GLU A 138 6.71 6.41 8.31
N GLU A 139 5.38 6.30 8.43
CA GLU A 139 4.69 5.01 8.38
C GLU A 139 4.85 4.31 7.04
N LEU A 140 4.79 5.05 5.92
CA LEU A 140 5.01 4.55 4.57
C LEU A 140 6.43 4.00 4.41
N THR A 141 7.43 4.73 4.89
CA THR A 141 8.84 4.28 4.92
C THR A 141 8.99 3.00 5.75
N SER A 142 8.42 2.98 6.97
CA SER A 142 8.50 1.81 7.85
C SER A 142 7.84 0.56 7.27
N GLY A 143 6.69 0.73 6.59
CA GLY A 143 5.96 -0.36 5.94
C GLY A 143 6.71 -0.92 4.74
N TRP A 144 7.39 -0.04 3.99
CA TRP A 144 8.26 -0.42 2.89
C TRP A 144 9.45 -1.26 3.36
N ASP A 145 10.18 -0.79 4.37
CA ASP A 145 11.32 -1.53 4.92
C ASP A 145 10.90 -2.90 5.47
N GLU A 146 9.73 -2.96 6.11
CA GLU A 146 9.17 -4.22 6.59
C GLU A 146 8.88 -5.19 5.44
N TRP A 147 8.28 -4.70 4.35
CA TRP A 147 8.04 -5.49 3.15
C TRP A 147 9.35 -6.01 2.55
N GLN A 148 10.35 -5.14 2.37
CA GLN A 148 11.65 -5.53 1.83
C GLN A 148 12.33 -6.60 2.69
N ARG A 149 12.36 -6.43 4.02
CA ARG A 149 12.90 -7.44 4.95
C ARG A 149 12.18 -8.78 4.82
N ARG A 150 10.86 -8.79 4.67
CA ARG A 150 10.07 -10.02 4.50
C ARG A 150 10.29 -10.67 3.14
N ALA A 151 10.46 -9.88 2.08
CA ALA A 151 10.77 -10.37 0.75
C ALA A 151 12.16 -11.04 0.72
N LEU A 152 13.17 -10.39 1.30
CA LEU A 152 14.55 -10.90 1.34
C LEU A 152 14.70 -12.20 2.15
N ARG A 153 13.94 -12.36 3.25
CA ARG A 153 13.94 -13.60 4.06
C ARG A 153 13.39 -14.80 3.30
N ARG A 154 12.47 -14.61 2.35
CA ARG A 154 11.95 -15.71 1.52
C ARG A 154 12.96 -16.19 0.50
N SER A 155 13.85 -15.31 0.04
CA SER A 155 14.92 -15.62 -0.91
C SER A 155 16.02 -16.50 -0.31
N THR A 156 16.22 -16.46 1.01
CA THR A 156 17.29 -17.19 1.72
C THR A 156 16.85 -18.56 2.24
N THR A 157 15.55 -18.87 2.26
CA THR A 157 15.02 -20.17 2.73
C THR A 157 14.80 -21.18 1.58
N SER A 158 15.25 -20.86 0.36
CA SER A 158 15.20 -21.76 -0.82
C SER A 158 16.55 -22.40 -1.18
N ALA A 159 17.46 -22.56 -0.22
CA ALA A 159 18.71 -23.31 -0.38
C ALA A 159 18.65 -24.65 0.36
#